data_AF-A0A430QF55-F1
#
_entry.id   AF-A0A430QF55-F1
#
_cell.length_a   1.000
_cell.length_b   1.000
_cell.length_c   1.000
_cell.angle_alpha   90.00
_cell.angle_beta   90.00
_cell.angle_gamma   90.00
#
_symmetry.space_group_name_H-M   'P 1'
#
loop_
_entity.id
_entity.type
_entity.pdbx_description
1 polymer ?
#
loop_
_entity_poly.entity_id
_entity_poly.type
_entity_poly.pdbx_seq_one_letter_code
_entity_poly.pdbx_strand_id
1 'polypeptide(L)'
;MNFFKKRISLIYSKLLNFQWLFTFNIDQYQAVRCYVCDYCPVVTSESITKHNNCTSCVMGGSHFEIHRICLFDTKIPINFPQENREECRTDLCNGKTVDNTARK
;
A
#
# COMPACT_ATOMS: atom_id res chain seq x y z
N MET A 1 -0.92 -16.82 48.18
CA MET A 1 -0.10 -15.60 48.37
C MET A 1 -0.69 -14.54 47.45
N ASN A 2 -1.55 -13.63 47.95
CA ASN A 2 -1.16 -12.29 48.45
C ASN A 2 -0.35 -11.53 47.39
N PHE A 3 -0.71 -10.39 46.81
CA PHE A 3 -1.42 -9.17 47.22
C PHE A 3 -1.50 -8.36 45.89
N PHE A 4 -2.59 -7.75 45.41
CA PHE A 4 -3.05 -6.44 45.86
C PHE A 4 -4.45 -6.19 45.29
N LYS A 5 -5.42 -6.23 46.18
CA LYS A 5 -6.77 -5.71 46.05
C LYS A 5 -6.73 -4.32 46.69
N LYS A 6 -7.08 -3.24 45.98
CA LYS A 6 -7.52 -1.91 46.49
C LYS A 6 -7.36 -0.91 45.34
N ARG A 7 -8.29 -0.02 44.96
CA ARG A 7 -9.64 0.42 45.38
C ARG A 7 -10.13 1.21 44.16
N ILE A 8 -11.39 1.12 43.76
CA ILE A 8 -12.41 2.19 43.85
C ILE A 8 -13.73 1.44 43.61
N SER A 9 -14.40 0.99 44.66
CA SER A 9 -15.54 1.65 45.31
C SER A 9 -16.68 1.99 44.34
N LEU A 10 -17.79 1.27 44.54
CA LEU A 10 -19.12 1.51 44.02
C LEU A 10 -19.61 2.95 44.23
N ILE A 11 -20.73 3.27 43.54
CA ILE A 11 -21.53 4.50 43.45
C ILE A 11 -21.13 5.21 42.14
N TYR A 12 -21.82 4.99 41.02
CA TYR A 12 -23.18 5.42 40.76
C TYR A 12 -23.99 4.39 39.96
N SER A 13 -25.13 3.98 40.53
CA SER A 13 -26.24 3.41 39.79
C SER A 13 -26.91 4.47 38.91
N LYS A 14 -27.34 4.04 37.72
CA LYS A 14 -28.28 4.71 36.80
C LYS A 14 -27.77 6.01 36.21
N LEU A 15 -27.35 5.96 34.94
CA LEU A 15 -27.95 6.72 33.84
C LEU A 15 -27.21 6.42 32.53
N LEU A 16 -28.00 6.09 31.51
CA LEU A 16 -27.71 6.21 30.08
C LEU A 16 -26.79 5.14 29.47
N ASN A 17 -27.48 4.16 28.85
CA ASN A 17 -27.17 3.56 27.56
C ASN A 17 -25.96 4.19 26.84
N PHE A 18 -24.81 3.55 26.89
CA PHE A 18 -23.79 3.72 25.87
C PHE A 18 -23.18 2.34 25.63
N GLN A 19 -23.84 1.62 24.73
CA GLN A 19 -23.29 0.43 24.11
C GLN A 19 -22.08 0.89 23.30
N TRP A 20 -20.92 0.97 23.94
CA TRP A 20 -19.63 1.11 23.28
C TRP A 20 -19.38 -0.18 22.51
N LEU A 21 -19.92 -0.23 21.29
CA LEU A 21 -19.29 -0.99 20.22
C LEU A 21 -17.88 -0.42 20.09
N PHE A 22 -16.92 -1.04 20.76
CA PHE A 22 -15.52 -0.94 20.37
C PHE A 22 -15.41 -1.62 19.01
N THR A 23 -15.77 -0.88 17.96
CA THR A 23 -15.36 -1.22 16.61
C THR A 23 -13.85 -1.03 16.62
N PHE A 24 -13.13 -2.15 16.75
CA PHE A 24 -11.74 -2.20 16.33
C PHE A 24 -11.72 -1.80 14.85
N ASN A 25 -11.47 -0.52 14.57
CA ASN A 25 -10.95 -0.12 13.28
C ASN A 25 -9.53 -0.68 13.24
N ILE A 26 -9.42 -1.96 12.90
CA ILE A 26 -8.20 -2.48 12.31
C ILE A 26 -8.15 -1.75 10.98
N ASP A 27 -7.32 -0.70 10.89
CA ASP A 27 -6.92 -0.15 9.60
C ASP A 27 -6.55 -1.34 8.73
N GLN A 28 -7.44 -1.72 7.80
CA GLN A 28 -7.10 -2.73 6.83
C GLN A 28 -6.00 -2.12 6.01
N TYR A 29 -4.76 -2.48 6.31
CA TYR A 29 -3.62 -2.19 5.47
C TYR A 29 -3.92 -2.88 4.14
N GLN A 30 -4.52 -2.13 3.21
CA GLN A 30 -4.86 -2.62 1.87
C GLN A 30 -3.55 -2.75 1.12
N ALA A 31 -2.95 -3.90 1.28
CA ALA A 31 -1.64 -4.13 0.78
C ALA A 31 -1.72 -4.62 -0.66
N VAL A 32 -1.15 -3.83 -1.56
CA VAL A 32 -1.24 -4.00 -3.02
C VAL A 32 -0.06 -4.83 -3.51
N ARG A 33 -0.29 -5.70 -4.50
CA ARG A 33 0.80 -6.35 -5.25
C ARG A 33 1.20 -5.49 -6.44
N CYS A 34 2.49 -5.32 -6.67
CA CYS A 34 3.01 -4.52 -7.79
C CYS A 34 3.96 -5.34 -8.65
N TYR A 35 4.12 -4.94 -9.91
CA TYR A 35 5.31 -5.30 -10.67
C TYR A 35 6.49 -4.44 -10.21
N VAL A 36 7.65 -5.04 -10.01
CA VAL A 36 8.91 -4.43 -9.59
C VAL A 36 10.00 -4.95 -10.50
N CYS A 37 10.58 -4.04 -11.28
CA CYS A 37 11.67 -4.33 -12.19
C CYS A 37 12.29 -3.03 -12.72
N ASP A 38 13.56 -3.11 -13.05
CA ASP A 38 14.30 -2.07 -13.76
C ASP A 38 14.47 -2.48 -15.22
N TYR A 39 14.29 -1.54 -16.15
CA TYR A 39 14.45 -1.76 -17.59
C TYR A 39 13.60 -2.91 -18.15
N CYS A 40 12.31 -2.94 -17.79
CA CYS A 40 11.38 -4.03 -18.09
C CYS A 40 10.16 -3.56 -18.91
N PRO A 41 10.27 -3.53 -20.25
CA PRO A 41 9.13 -3.19 -21.10
C PRO A 41 7.99 -4.21 -20.99
N VAL A 42 8.34 -5.48 -20.76
CA VAL A 42 7.40 -6.58 -20.52
C VAL A 42 7.56 -7.09 -19.10
N VAL A 43 6.45 -7.28 -18.40
CA VAL A 43 6.42 -7.80 -17.03
C VAL A 43 6.30 -9.32 -17.03
N THR A 44 6.95 -9.98 -16.07
CA THR A 44 6.85 -11.43 -15.85
C THR A 44 6.34 -11.71 -14.44
N SER A 45 6.01 -12.97 -14.13
CA SER A 45 5.64 -13.38 -12.77
C SER A 45 6.77 -13.15 -11.76
N GLU A 46 8.03 -13.21 -12.20
CA GLU A 46 9.21 -12.92 -11.37
C GLU A 46 9.28 -11.45 -10.95
N SER A 47 8.67 -10.57 -11.74
CA SER A 47 8.58 -9.14 -11.44
C SER A 47 7.53 -8.85 -10.36
N ILE A 48 6.73 -9.80 -9.88
CA ILE A 48 5.67 -9.50 -8.89
C ILE A 48 6.25 -9.43 -7.48
N THR A 49 5.83 -8.45 -6.67
CA THR A 49 6.21 -8.38 -5.26
C THR A 49 5.85 -9.67 -4.53
N LYS A 50 6.82 -10.21 -3.78
CA LYS A 50 6.62 -11.44 -2.98
C LYS A 50 5.72 -11.22 -1.76
N HIS A 51 5.55 -9.97 -1.34
CA HIS A 51 4.77 -9.59 -0.17
C HIS A 51 3.72 -8.54 -0.56
N ASN A 52 2.55 -8.64 0.05
CA ASN A 52 1.52 -7.60 -0.01
C ASN A 52 1.82 -6.63 1.12
N ASN A 53 2.70 -5.66 0.88
CA ASN A 53 2.95 -4.55 1.81
C ASN A 53 3.06 -3.21 1.10
N CYS A 54 2.84 -3.16 -0.22
CA CYS A 54 2.83 -1.92 -0.97
C CYS A 54 1.56 -1.13 -0.65
N THR A 55 1.72 0.17 -0.46
CA THR A 55 0.61 1.13 -0.40
C THR A 55 0.18 1.53 -1.80
N SER A 56 1.11 1.64 -2.75
CA SER A 56 0.83 1.92 -4.15
C SER A 56 1.91 1.37 -5.08
N CYS A 57 1.58 1.27 -6.36
CA CYS A 57 2.48 0.85 -7.43
C CYS A 57 2.79 2.04 -8.33
N VAL A 58 4.01 2.12 -8.82
CA VAL A 58 4.42 3.16 -9.77
C VAL A 58 5.07 2.51 -10.98
N MET A 59 4.83 3.10 -12.13
CA MET A 59 5.60 2.85 -13.36
C MET A 59 6.06 4.18 -13.95
N GLY A 60 7.15 4.17 -14.69
CA GLY A 60 7.66 5.33 -15.41
C GLY A 60 8.82 4.96 -16.33
N GLY A 61 9.13 5.85 -17.26
CA GLY A 61 10.15 5.68 -18.29
C GLY A 61 9.56 5.48 -19.69
N SER A 62 10.42 5.14 -20.64
CA SER A 62 10.03 4.96 -22.04
C SER A 62 10.84 3.85 -22.70
N HIS A 63 10.32 3.30 -23.80
CA HIS A 63 11.01 2.28 -24.59
C HIS A 63 11.47 1.07 -23.75
N PHE A 64 12.79 0.86 -23.67
CA PHE A 64 13.43 -0.23 -22.91
C PHE A 64 13.78 0.20 -21.47
N GLU A 65 13.60 1.47 -21.14
CA GLU A 65 13.92 2.08 -19.84
C GLU A 65 12.68 2.25 -18.97
N ILE A 66 11.80 1.24 -18.98
CA ILE A 66 10.60 1.23 -18.14
C ILE A 66 10.97 0.67 -16.77
N HIS A 67 10.71 1.46 -15.74
CA HIS A 67 10.91 1.10 -14.34
C HIS A 67 9.55 0.95 -13.67
N ARG A 68 9.46 -0.05 -12.80
CA ARG A 68 8.25 -0.36 -12.04
C ARG A 68 8.65 -0.60 -10.60
N ILE A 69 7.97 0.04 -9.67
CA ILE A 69 8.30 -0.06 -8.23
C ILE A 69 7.03 -0.20 -7.39
N CYS A 70 7.25 -0.75 -6.19
CA CYS A 70 6.29 -0.78 -5.09
C CYS A 70 6.66 0.32 -4.09
N LEU A 71 5.68 1.11 -3.65
CA LEU A 71 5.86 2.12 -2.62
C LEU A 71 5.30 1.63 -1.29
N PHE A 72 6.11 1.74 -0.24
CA PHE A 72 5.67 1.50 1.14
C PHE A 72 5.07 2.76 1.77
N ASP A 73 5.71 3.92 1.54
CA ASP A 73 5.44 5.14 2.29
C ASP A 73 4.83 6.25 1.40
N THR A 74 4.23 5.88 0.27
CA THR A 74 3.66 6.77 -0.77
C THR A 74 4.64 7.76 -1.44
N LYS A 75 5.93 7.74 -1.07
CA LYS A 75 6.94 8.63 -1.65
C LYS A 75 7.66 7.99 -2.83
N ILE A 76 7.54 8.60 -4.01
CA ILE A 76 8.31 8.22 -5.21
C ILE A 76 9.77 8.66 -5.04
N PRO A 77 10.76 7.79 -5.34
CA PRO A 77 12.17 8.17 -5.35
C PRO A 77 12.47 9.36 -6.28
N ILE A 78 13.34 10.28 -5.86
CA ILE A 78 13.67 11.51 -6.61
C ILE A 78 14.30 11.20 -7.98
N ASN A 79 15.03 10.11 -8.07
CA ASN A 79 15.67 9.61 -9.29
C ASN A 79 14.75 8.73 -10.15
N PHE A 80 13.47 8.59 -9.80
CA PHE A 80 12.54 7.80 -10.61
C PHE A 80 12.16 8.56 -11.90
N PRO A 81 12.03 7.87 -13.05
CA PRO A 81 11.70 8.51 -14.32
C PRO A 81 10.42 9.36 -14.24
N GLN A 82 10.45 10.52 -14.90
CA GLN A 82 9.27 11.40 -14.97
C GLN A 82 8.39 11.11 -16.19
N GLU A 83 8.97 10.60 -17.27
CA GLU A 83 8.26 10.26 -18.50
C GLU A 83 7.27 9.11 -18.25
N ASN A 84 6.04 9.21 -18.78
CA ASN A 84 4.96 8.22 -18.62
C ASN A 84 4.75 7.73 -17.17
N ARG A 85 5.04 8.59 -16.19
CA ARG A 85 4.95 8.23 -14.78
C ARG A 85 3.49 8.13 -14.34
N GLU A 86 3.08 6.96 -13.90
CA GLU A 86 1.74 6.68 -13.41
C GLU A 86 1.83 5.97 -12.04
N GLU A 87 1.10 6.49 -11.05
CA GLU A 87 0.87 5.83 -9.75
C GLU A 87 -0.54 5.25 -9.72
N CYS A 88 -0.67 4.03 -9.20
CA CYS A 88 -1.94 3.35 -9.07
C CYS A 88 -1.99 2.50 -7.79
N ARG A 89 -3.20 2.18 -7.30
CA ARG A 89 -3.43 1.59 -5.97
C ARG A 89 -4.19 0.26 -6.01
N THR A 90 -4.17 -0.42 -7.15
CA THR A 90 -4.82 -1.73 -7.33
C THR A 90 -3.79 -2.79 -7.68
N ASP A 91 -4.13 -4.05 -7.42
CA ASP A 91 -3.22 -5.17 -7.67
C ASP A 91 -2.74 -5.18 -9.13
N LEU A 92 -1.42 -5.23 -9.30
CA LEU A 92 -0.72 -5.39 -10.58
C LEU A 92 -1.05 -4.30 -11.60
N CYS A 93 -1.55 -3.15 -11.14
CA CYS A 93 -2.01 -2.05 -11.99
C CYS A 93 -0.89 -1.41 -12.81
N ASN A 94 0.33 -1.43 -12.28
CA ASN A 94 1.52 -0.95 -12.96
C ASN A 94 2.09 -1.98 -13.93
N GLY A 95 1.26 -2.87 -14.49
CA GLY A 95 1.63 -3.86 -15.51
C GLY A 95 1.31 -3.43 -16.94
N LYS A 96 0.77 -2.22 -17.13
CA LYS A 96 0.40 -1.73 -18.45
C LYS A 96 1.61 -1.70 -19.37
N THR A 97 1.38 -2.09 -20.63
CA THR A 97 2.36 -1.86 -21.70
C THR A 97 2.40 -0.37 -21.96
N VAL A 98 3.58 0.24 -21.89
CA VAL A 98 3.76 1.63 -22.31
C VAL A 98 3.79 1.60 -23.84
N ASP A 99 2.71 2.05 -24.46
CA ASP A 99 2.62 2.14 -25.91
C ASP A 99 3.60 3.20 -26.41
N ASN A 100 4.57 2.76 -27.22
CA ASN A 100 5.61 3.60 -27.81
C ASN A 100 5.29 3.99 -29.27
N THR A 101 4.07 3.76 -29.77
CA THR A 101 3.69 4.12 -31.16
C THR A 101 3.50 5.63 -31.39
N ALA A 102 3.55 6.46 -30.34
CA ALA A 102 3.35 7.90 -30.41
C ALA A 102 4.59 8.73 -30.84
N ARG A 103 5.65 8.11 -31.39
CA ARG A 103 6.73 8.85 -32.07
C ARG A 103 6.84 8.41 -33.53
N LYS A 104 6.19 9.17 -34.42
CA LYS A 104 6.59 9.35 -35.81
C LYS A 104 7.02 10.79 -36.01
#